data_AF-A0AAJ2TIP0-F1
#
_entry.id   AF-A0AAJ2TIP0-F1
#
_cell.length_a   1.000
_cell.length_b   1.000
_cell.length_c   1.000
_cell.angle_alpha   90.00
_cell.angle_beta   90.00
_cell.angle_gamma   90.00
#
_symmetry.space_group_name_H-M   'P 1'
#
loop_
_entity.id
_entity.type
_entity.pdbx_description
1 polymer ?
#
loop_
_entity_poly.entity_id
_entity_poly.type
_entity_poly.pdbx_seq_one_letter_code
_entity_poly.pdbx_strand_id
1 'polypeptide(L)'
;MDISVDMIKERFISQSCAVLRESGKKYTPLAGVRLFDGACLPNYLTIGRCGELAGSLGAAFQPLPEENKLVMCVADDMFLILDELCLPKILNLAIAAFDYYRNYENQLMNAVYRGADMQELLDLTEPYFKNPAFIANWHGEVFAFTKAYANDYFRSAWSHIVKKRRLPLSSVQTLRNSPNYYTVTHKNTTAIFEFPDNDFKCIIGKVDSPLDYHLYLQIMQCKTPVTDTTCVLATTLLSALESINPPQEATSLSELFCDLLDKKTVDPEKLNWVLVTLGWEKCDHFLLLSFWNSEGSLTAEVLCGELKTSLVRGQMFIWNERPLMLICESDFAEVKVQIEQLVNELSFICGVSMPFSRWDMLSVQFKQTETSIRYCDQNSRISLCIDHIWEYLFDQLEDMVNISQLFHPAVITLANYDRKKNAQLLLTLYVYLSNERSLSLSADKLFVHRNTLLYRLHQINELVDVDLTNDEVRAHIVLSYRMMKNADDPA
;
A
#
# COMPACT_ATOMS: atom_id res chain seq x y z
N MET A 1 30.83 -2.36 45.50
CA MET A 1 29.46 -2.40 44.94
C MET A 1 29.52 -3.22 43.66
N ASP A 2 28.79 -4.33 43.62
CA ASP A 2 28.77 -5.22 42.46
C ASP A 2 28.13 -4.50 41.26
N ILE A 3 28.97 -4.17 40.29
CA ILE A 3 28.55 -3.61 39.01
C ILE A 3 28.03 -4.79 38.19
N SER A 4 26.71 -4.91 38.07
CA SER A 4 26.07 -5.96 37.27
C SER A 4 26.21 -5.65 35.77
N VAL A 5 26.10 -6.69 34.94
CA VAL A 5 26.05 -6.57 33.47
C VAL A 5 24.93 -5.61 33.02
N ASP A 6 23.81 -5.56 33.77
CA ASP A 6 22.70 -4.65 33.49
C ASP A 6 23.05 -3.17 33.76
N MET A 7 23.92 -2.89 34.74
CA MET A 7 24.41 -1.54 35.03
C MET A 7 25.31 -0.97 33.92
N ILE A 8 26.01 -1.83 33.16
CA ILE A 8 26.83 -1.41 32.01
C ILE A 8 25.98 -1.27 30.75
N LYS A 9 24.95 -2.10 30.59
CA LYS A 9 23.93 -1.94 29.53
C LYS A 9 23.23 -0.58 29.62
N GLU A 10 22.92 -0.10 30.83
CA GLU A 10 22.36 1.24 31.06
C GLU A 10 23.43 2.36 31.04
N ARG A 11 24.63 2.17 31.61
CA ARG A 11 25.69 3.21 31.64
C ARG A 11 26.38 3.49 30.31
N PHE A 12 26.29 2.60 29.32
CA PHE A 12 26.62 2.95 27.93
C PHE A 12 25.72 4.07 27.37
N ILE A 13 24.57 4.32 28.02
CA ILE A 13 23.54 5.26 27.56
C ILE A 13 23.33 6.41 28.56
N SER A 14 23.46 6.18 29.88
CA SER A 14 23.19 7.21 30.89
C SER A 14 24.35 7.41 31.86
N GLN A 15 25.01 8.55 31.66
CA GLN A 15 25.88 9.32 32.57
C GLN A 15 27.32 8.79 32.80
N SER A 16 28.27 9.69 32.50
CA SER A 16 29.74 9.59 32.56
C SER A 16 30.49 8.99 31.36
N CYS A 17 29.86 8.79 30.20
CA CYS A 17 30.60 8.52 28.94
C CYS A 17 30.51 9.72 28.01
N ALA A 18 31.65 10.30 27.63
CA ALA A 18 31.72 11.22 26.50
C ALA A 18 31.79 10.37 25.22
N VAL A 19 30.67 10.28 24.49
CA VAL A 19 30.62 9.67 23.16
C VAL A 19 30.97 10.75 22.14
N LEU A 20 32.17 10.67 21.55
CA LEU A 20 32.53 11.47 20.37
C LEU A 20 32.13 10.66 19.13
N ARG A 21 31.38 11.27 18.21
CA ARG A 21 30.98 10.68 16.91
C ARG A 21 31.33 11.65 15.79
N GLU A 22 32.03 11.18 14.77
CA GLU A 22 31.94 11.77 13.43
C GLU A 22 30.81 11.09 12.66
N SER A 23 29.95 11.88 12.00
CA SER A 23 28.71 11.39 11.40
C SER A 23 28.93 10.84 9.98
N GLY A 24 28.28 9.71 9.64
CA GLY A 24 27.97 9.36 8.24
C GLY A 24 28.34 7.96 7.72
N LYS A 25 28.95 7.05 8.49
CA LYS A 25 29.33 5.71 7.99
C LYS A 25 28.28 4.63 8.29
N LYS A 26 28.06 3.72 7.32
CA LYS A 26 27.24 2.50 7.48
C LYS A 26 27.87 1.56 8.51
N TYR A 27 27.06 1.04 9.43
CA TYR A 27 27.46 0.08 10.47
C TYR A 27 28.03 -1.21 9.85
N THR A 28 29.31 -1.50 10.09
CA THR A 28 29.89 -2.82 9.86
C THR A 28 29.75 -3.70 11.12
N PRO A 29 29.30 -4.96 11.00
CA PRO A 29 29.18 -5.87 12.14
C PRO A 29 30.55 -6.17 12.76
N LEU A 30 30.61 -6.19 14.09
CA LEU A 30 31.84 -6.48 14.83
C LEU A 30 32.18 -7.98 14.76
N ALA A 31 33.41 -8.30 14.38
CA ALA A 31 33.96 -9.65 14.34
C ALA A 31 34.33 -10.18 15.74
N GLY A 32 34.73 -9.30 16.67
CA GLY A 32 35.06 -9.67 18.04
C GLY A 32 35.62 -8.52 18.89
N VAL A 33 36.08 -8.87 20.10
CA VAL A 33 36.70 -7.95 21.07
C VAL A 33 38.18 -8.30 21.22
N ARG A 34 39.07 -7.30 21.22
CA ARG A 34 40.51 -7.49 21.39
C ARG A 34 41.15 -6.41 22.27
N LEU A 35 42.30 -6.74 22.84
CA LEU A 35 43.18 -5.75 23.47
C LEU A 35 43.97 -4.98 22.42
N PHE A 36 44.26 -3.72 22.71
CA PHE A 36 45.13 -2.92 21.85
C PHE A 36 46.56 -3.49 21.85
N ASP A 37 47.09 -3.74 20.65
CA ASP A 37 48.42 -4.32 20.42
C ASP A 37 49.29 -3.48 19.47
N GLY A 38 48.88 -2.23 19.20
CA GLY A 38 49.57 -1.31 18.28
C GLY A 38 48.84 -1.00 16.98
N ALA A 39 47.70 -1.65 16.70
CA ALA A 39 46.82 -1.30 15.58
C ALA A 39 45.34 -1.35 15.98
N CYS A 40 44.49 -0.55 15.33
CA CYS A 40 43.04 -0.77 15.35
C CYS A 40 42.68 -1.62 14.13
N LEU A 41 42.02 -2.76 14.34
CA LEU A 41 41.53 -3.58 13.22
C LEU A 41 40.11 -3.14 12.86
N PRO A 42 39.78 -3.05 11.56
CA PRO A 42 38.42 -2.79 11.14
C PRO A 42 37.50 -3.91 11.66
N ASN A 43 36.32 -3.54 12.12
CA ASN A 43 35.29 -4.45 12.64
C ASN A 43 35.66 -5.15 13.95
N TYR A 44 36.68 -4.72 14.70
CA TYR A 44 36.95 -5.24 16.05
C TYR A 44 36.78 -4.14 17.11
N LEU A 45 36.19 -4.52 18.24
CA LEU A 45 36.13 -3.68 19.44
C LEU A 45 37.50 -3.70 20.12
N THR A 46 38.19 -2.57 20.19
CA THR A 46 39.57 -2.49 20.68
C THR A 46 39.63 -1.82 22.05
N ILE A 47 40.19 -2.49 23.04
CA ILE A 47 40.21 -1.99 24.42
C ILE A 47 41.65 -1.73 24.85
N GLY A 48 41.95 -0.51 25.32
CA GLY A 48 43.31 -0.10 25.70
C GLY A 48 43.32 1.07 26.68
N ARG A 49 44.51 1.53 27.08
CA ARG A 49 44.64 2.76 27.89
C ARG A 49 44.65 4.00 27.00
N CYS A 50 44.22 5.14 27.53
CA CYS A 50 44.20 6.43 26.80
C CYS A 50 45.56 6.72 26.14
N GLY A 51 46.66 6.60 26.89
CA GLY A 51 48.02 6.84 26.38
C GLY A 51 48.48 5.87 25.30
N GLU A 52 48.03 4.61 25.32
CA GLU A 52 48.40 3.60 24.32
C GLU A 52 47.66 3.85 23.00
N LEU A 53 46.39 4.25 23.08
CA LEU A 53 45.54 4.53 21.93
C LEU A 53 45.87 5.88 21.27
N ALA A 54 46.37 6.87 22.02
CA ALA A 54 46.68 8.22 21.53
C ALA A 54 47.60 8.23 20.30
N GLY A 55 48.56 7.29 20.22
CA GLY A 55 49.47 7.17 19.08
C GLY A 55 48.81 6.69 17.77
N SER A 56 47.72 5.93 17.88
CA SER A 56 47.00 5.37 16.73
C SER A 56 45.74 6.16 16.35
N LEU A 57 45.24 7.04 17.22
CA LEU A 57 44.00 7.79 17.04
C LEU A 57 44.16 9.18 16.39
N GLY A 58 45.40 9.62 16.11
CA GLY A 58 45.68 10.85 15.36
C GLY A 58 45.14 12.14 16.02
N ALA A 59 45.05 13.23 15.25
CA ALA A 59 44.64 14.56 15.70
C ALA A 59 43.14 14.70 16.08
N ALA A 60 42.35 13.63 15.98
CA ALA A 60 40.92 13.62 16.30
C ALA A 60 40.64 13.83 17.80
N PHE A 61 41.67 13.77 18.65
CA PHE A 61 41.56 13.78 20.10
C PHE A 61 42.46 14.86 20.73
N GLN A 62 41.96 16.10 20.80
CA GLN A 62 42.53 17.11 21.69
C GLN A 62 41.43 17.92 22.39
N PRO A 63 41.45 18.03 23.74
CA PRO A 63 42.41 17.43 24.68
C PRO A 63 42.04 15.98 25.08
N LEU A 64 43.06 15.12 25.22
CA LEU A 64 42.92 13.78 25.81
C LEU A 64 42.60 13.86 27.31
N PRO A 65 41.69 13.03 27.86
CA PRO A 65 41.55 12.86 29.31
C PRO A 65 42.87 12.31 29.90
N GLU A 66 43.06 12.50 31.22
CA GLU A 66 44.27 12.08 31.97
C GLU A 66 44.80 10.70 31.53
N GLU A 67 46.11 10.57 31.33
CA GLU A 67 46.80 9.39 30.75
C GLU A 67 46.44 8.05 31.41
N ASN A 68 46.00 8.07 32.67
CA ASN A 68 45.62 6.89 33.46
C ASN A 68 44.16 6.45 33.33
N LYS A 69 43.32 7.18 32.58
CA LYS A 69 41.93 6.75 32.32
C LYS A 69 41.88 5.65 31.25
N LEU A 70 41.03 4.65 31.47
CA LEU A 70 40.84 3.53 30.56
C LEU A 70 39.85 3.93 29.45
N VAL A 71 40.28 3.73 28.20
CA VAL A 71 39.51 4.11 27.01
C VAL A 71 39.14 2.84 26.25
N MET A 72 37.85 2.59 26.12
CA MET A 72 37.31 1.57 25.26
C MET A 72 37.08 2.18 23.88
N CYS A 73 37.86 1.76 22.87
CA CYS A 73 37.71 2.18 21.48
C CYS A 73 36.70 1.26 20.77
N VAL A 74 35.58 1.83 20.35
CA VAL A 74 34.48 1.13 19.67
C VAL A 74 34.52 1.53 18.19
N ALA A 75 35.36 0.85 17.40
CA ALA A 75 35.52 1.11 15.97
C ALA A 75 36.03 2.55 15.66
N ASP A 76 36.45 2.76 14.42
CA ASP A 76 37.30 3.88 13.95
C ASP A 76 36.86 5.32 14.36
N ASP A 77 35.64 5.51 14.87
CA ASP A 77 35.02 6.81 15.16
C ASP A 77 34.17 6.89 16.46
N MET A 78 34.11 5.85 17.32
CA MET A 78 33.43 5.93 18.63
C MET A 78 34.34 5.54 19.79
N PHE A 79 34.31 6.35 20.86
CA PHE A 79 35.09 6.14 22.07
C PHE A 79 34.22 6.18 23.31
N LEU A 80 34.56 5.33 24.29
CA LEU A 80 33.96 5.32 25.61
C LEU A 80 35.06 5.40 26.65
N ILE A 81 35.03 6.46 27.44
CA ILE A 81 35.94 6.64 28.56
C ILE A 81 35.25 6.07 29.80
N LEU A 82 35.88 5.07 30.41
CA LEU A 82 35.36 4.43 31.62
C LEU A 82 36.24 4.82 32.81
N ASP A 83 35.63 5.48 33.79
CA ASP A 83 36.28 5.79 35.05
C ASP A 83 36.28 4.55 35.97
N GLU A 84 37.42 4.29 36.64
CA GLU A 84 37.56 3.37 37.77
C GLU A 84 37.32 1.86 37.54
N LEU A 85 37.65 1.31 36.36
CA LEU A 85 37.61 -0.15 36.12
C LEU A 85 38.96 -0.66 35.64
N CYS A 86 39.41 -1.83 36.11
CA CYS A 86 40.64 -2.45 35.60
C CYS A 86 40.42 -3.09 34.20
N LEU A 87 41.43 -3.05 33.34
CA LEU A 87 41.37 -3.54 31.95
C LEU A 87 40.80 -4.97 31.80
N PRO A 88 41.19 -5.97 32.62
CA PRO A 88 40.64 -7.32 32.51
C PRO A 88 39.13 -7.38 32.77
N LYS A 89 38.63 -6.53 33.68
CA LYS A 89 37.20 -6.47 34.01
C LYS A 89 36.41 -5.90 32.83
N ILE A 90 36.87 -4.81 32.21
CA ILE A 90 36.24 -4.22 31.02
C ILE A 90 36.24 -5.22 29.85
N LEU A 91 37.37 -5.90 29.61
CA LEU A 91 37.46 -6.92 28.57
C LEU A 91 36.45 -8.05 28.78
N ASN A 92 36.41 -8.63 29.99
CA ASN A 92 35.47 -9.70 30.31
C ASN A 92 34.00 -9.25 30.16
N LEU A 93 33.69 -8.01 30.52
CA LEU A 93 32.35 -7.44 30.36
C LEU A 93 31.98 -7.24 28.90
N ALA A 94 32.91 -6.75 28.08
CA ALA A 94 32.70 -6.57 26.65
C ALA A 94 32.51 -7.91 25.93
N ILE A 95 33.33 -8.92 26.26
CA ILE A 95 33.17 -10.30 25.76
C ILE A 95 31.81 -10.86 26.19
N ALA A 96 31.43 -10.72 27.46
CA ALA A 96 30.15 -11.21 27.96
C ALA A 96 28.95 -10.55 27.26
N ALA A 97 29.02 -9.24 26.98
CA ALA A 97 27.97 -8.54 26.23
C ALA A 97 27.91 -9.02 24.77
N PHE A 98 29.06 -9.24 24.14
CA PHE A 98 29.14 -9.73 22.78
C PHE A 98 28.60 -11.16 22.65
N ASP A 99 29.01 -12.05 23.55
CA ASP A 99 28.52 -13.43 23.63
C ASP A 99 27.00 -13.46 23.88
N TYR A 100 26.48 -12.56 24.72
CA TYR A 100 25.05 -12.46 25.00
C TYR A 100 24.22 -12.17 23.74
N TYR A 101 24.60 -11.17 22.95
CA TYR A 101 23.89 -10.81 21.72
C TYR A 101 24.16 -11.76 20.55
N ARG A 102 25.38 -12.31 20.45
CA ARG A 102 25.67 -13.36 19.47
C ARG A 102 24.88 -14.63 19.75
N ASN A 103 24.68 -14.98 21.02
CA ASN A 103 23.84 -16.11 21.41
C ASN A 103 22.37 -15.90 20.99
N TYR A 104 21.85 -14.67 21.11
CA TYR A 104 20.51 -14.33 20.61
C TYR A 104 20.38 -14.56 19.11
N GLU A 105 21.30 -13.98 18.32
CA GLU A 105 21.32 -14.12 16.87
C GLU A 105 21.44 -15.60 16.45
N ASN A 106 22.35 -16.35 17.09
CA ASN A 106 22.53 -17.77 16.83
C ASN A 106 21.27 -18.59 17.17
N GLN A 107 20.56 -18.27 18.25
CA GLN A 107 19.31 -18.97 18.60
C GLN A 107 18.23 -18.75 17.55
N LEU A 108 18.06 -17.50 17.09
CA LEU A 108 17.13 -17.17 16.01
C LEU A 108 17.50 -17.90 14.72
N MET A 109 18.75 -17.80 14.27
CA MET A 109 19.19 -18.44 13.03
C MET A 109 19.07 -19.97 13.10
N ASN A 110 19.44 -20.59 14.22
CA ASN A 110 19.26 -22.03 14.41
C ASN A 110 17.77 -22.44 14.43
N ALA A 111 16.87 -21.58 14.90
CA ALA A 111 15.43 -21.82 14.83
C ALA A 111 14.94 -21.73 13.38
N VAL A 112 15.36 -20.71 12.62
CA VAL A 112 15.06 -20.58 11.19
C VAL A 112 15.52 -21.82 10.41
N TYR A 113 16.76 -22.29 10.60
CA TYR A 113 17.28 -23.48 9.93
C TYR A 113 16.51 -24.77 10.25
N ARG A 114 15.89 -24.84 11.44
CA ARG A 114 15.06 -25.98 11.85
C ARG A 114 13.62 -25.89 11.33
N GLY A 115 13.25 -24.78 10.68
CA GLY A 115 11.88 -24.53 10.21
C GLY A 115 10.94 -24.11 11.34
N ALA A 116 11.44 -23.38 12.34
CA ALA A 116 10.62 -22.83 13.42
C ALA A 116 9.53 -21.87 12.91
N ASP A 117 8.42 -21.81 13.63
CA ASP A 117 7.33 -20.88 13.33
C ASP A 117 7.55 -19.49 13.98
N MET A 118 6.66 -18.54 13.65
CA MET A 118 6.69 -17.19 14.22
C MET A 118 6.58 -17.18 15.74
N GLN A 119 5.87 -18.15 16.32
CA GLN A 119 5.62 -18.21 17.74
C GLN A 119 6.89 -18.65 18.50
N GLU A 120 7.63 -19.63 17.99
CA GLU A 120 8.93 -20.04 18.55
C GLU A 120 9.94 -18.90 18.47
N LEU A 121 10.07 -18.23 17.32
CA LEU A 121 11.00 -17.10 17.15
C LEU A 121 10.69 -15.96 18.13
N LEU A 122 9.41 -15.64 18.31
CA LEU A 122 8.99 -14.59 19.23
C LEU A 122 9.25 -14.98 20.70
N ASP A 123 8.97 -16.23 21.08
CA ASP A 123 9.21 -16.72 22.44
C ASP A 123 10.72 -16.72 22.80
N LEU A 124 11.63 -16.95 21.83
CA LEU A 124 13.09 -16.85 22.03
C LEU A 124 13.58 -15.45 22.42
N THR A 125 12.78 -14.42 22.13
CA THR A 125 13.15 -13.03 22.35
C THR A 125 12.89 -12.56 23.79
N GLU A 126 12.06 -13.28 24.55
CA GLU A 126 11.64 -12.90 25.90
C GLU A 126 12.80 -12.57 26.85
N PRO A 127 13.88 -13.37 26.93
CA PRO A 127 14.98 -13.09 27.85
C PRO A 127 15.73 -11.80 27.53
N TYR A 128 15.71 -11.39 26.25
CA TYR A 128 16.46 -10.27 25.70
C TYR A 128 15.70 -8.96 25.83
N PHE A 129 14.42 -8.95 25.45
CA PHE A 129 13.59 -7.76 25.54
C PHE A 129 12.96 -7.60 26.92
N LYS A 130 12.56 -8.70 27.57
CA LYS A 130 11.75 -8.69 28.80
C LYS A 130 10.49 -7.82 28.67
N ASN A 131 9.93 -7.75 27.47
CA ASN A 131 8.77 -6.97 27.14
C ASN A 131 7.76 -7.81 26.33
N PRO A 132 6.45 -7.60 26.51
CA PRO A 132 5.42 -8.21 25.69
C PRO A 132 5.60 -7.83 24.22
N ALA A 133 5.54 -8.83 23.34
CA ALA A 133 5.60 -8.61 21.90
C ALA A 133 4.58 -9.47 21.17
N PHE A 134 4.16 -9.01 19.99
CA PHE A 134 3.27 -9.76 19.12
C PHE A 134 3.55 -9.49 17.64
N ILE A 135 3.07 -10.41 16.79
CA ILE A 135 3.13 -10.31 15.33
C ILE A 135 1.71 -10.34 14.79
N ALA A 136 1.37 -9.37 13.95
CA ALA A 136 0.03 -9.23 13.39
C ALA A 136 0.05 -8.80 11.92
N ASN A 137 -1.05 -9.03 11.20
CA ASN A 137 -1.31 -8.42 9.89
C ASN A 137 -2.02 -7.07 10.01
N TRP A 138 -2.14 -6.40 8.86
CA TRP A 138 -2.81 -5.12 8.70
C TRP A 138 -4.33 -5.14 8.91
N HIS A 139 -4.95 -6.33 8.94
CA HIS A 139 -6.35 -6.51 9.32
C HIS A 139 -6.54 -6.65 10.85
N GLY A 140 -5.44 -6.55 11.61
CA GLY A 140 -5.42 -6.62 13.07
C GLY A 140 -5.41 -8.03 13.63
N GLU A 141 -5.29 -9.07 12.81
CA GLU A 141 -5.20 -10.46 13.26
C GLU A 141 -3.80 -10.77 13.79
N VAL A 142 -3.73 -11.47 14.93
CA VAL A 142 -2.49 -11.70 15.68
C VAL A 142 -2.09 -13.17 15.58
N PHE A 143 -0.99 -13.43 14.87
CA PHE A 143 -0.46 -14.77 14.62
C PHE A 143 0.35 -15.30 15.80
N ALA A 144 1.17 -14.44 16.40
CA ALA A 144 2.04 -14.83 17.51
C ALA A 144 2.07 -13.74 18.59
N PHE A 145 2.24 -14.14 19.85
CA PHE A 145 2.50 -13.24 20.97
C PHE A 145 3.40 -13.91 22.00
N THR A 146 4.22 -13.15 22.73
CA THR A 146 5.12 -13.68 23.76
C THR A 146 4.35 -14.38 24.88
N LYS A 147 4.43 -15.71 24.97
CA LYS A 147 3.58 -16.51 25.89
C LYS A 147 3.86 -16.23 27.37
N ALA A 148 5.08 -15.81 27.71
CA ALA A 148 5.44 -15.46 29.08
C ALA A 148 4.53 -14.37 29.69
N TYR A 149 3.92 -13.54 28.85
CA TYR A 149 3.02 -12.45 29.24
C TYR A 149 1.54 -12.78 29.02
N ALA A 150 1.18 -14.03 28.70
CA ALA A 150 -0.21 -14.40 28.37
C ALA A 150 -1.20 -14.12 29.51
N ASN A 151 -0.75 -14.23 30.77
CA ASN A 151 -1.55 -14.00 31.97
C ASN A 151 -1.32 -12.62 32.60
N ASP A 152 -0.43 -11.80 32.02
CA ASP A 152 -0.10 -10.49 32.55
C ASP A 152 -1.17 -9.48 32.07
N TYR A 153 -2.13 -9.15 32.93
CA TYR A 153 -3.24 -8.24 32.62
C TYR A 153 -2.90 -6.75 32.78
N PHE A 154 -1.63 -6.37 32.65
CA PHE A 154 -1.16 -5.00 32.91
C PHE A 154 -1.83 -3.94 32.02
N ARG A 155 -2.39 -4.32 30.86
CA ARG A 155 -3.15 -3.42 29.96
C ARG A 155 -4.37 -4.11 29.31
N SER A 156 -5.47 -3.37 29.20
CA SER A 156 -6.73 -3.83 28.56
C SER A 156 -6.51 -4.28 27.11
N ALA A 157 -5.72 -3.53 26.35
CA ALA A 157 -5.38 -3.86 24.96
C ALA A 157 -4.62 -5.20 24.83
N TRP A 158 -3.64 -5.46 25.69
CA TRP A 158 -2.90 -6.73 25.69
C TRP A 158 -3.80 -7.91 26.04
N SER A 159 -4.66 -7.75 27.04
CA SER A 159 -5.64 -8.78 27.40
C SER A 159 -6.61 -9.10 26.26
N HIS A 160 -6.97 -8.08 25.45
CA HIS A 160 -7.79 -8.25 24.25
C HIS A 160 -7.02 -9.04 23.18
N ILE A 161 -5.78 -8.64 22.88
CA ILE A 161 -4.89 -9.33 21.93
C ILE A 161 -4.77 -10.82 22.26
N VAL A 162 -4.45 -11.13 23.52
CA VAL A 162 -4.24 -12.53 23.96
C VAL A 162 -5.54 -13.34 23.88
N LYS A 163 -6.67 -12.77 24.32
CA LYS A 163 -7.97 -13.49 24.35
C LYS A 163 -8.64 -13.62 22.99
N LYS A 164 -8.54 -12.58 22.15
CA LYS A 164 -9.27 -12.46 20.89
C LYS A 164 -8.41 -12.76 19.67
N ARG A 165 -7.09 -12.90 19.83
CA ARG A 165 -6.14 -13.03 18.71
C ARG A 165 -6.29 -11.91 17.68
N ARG A 166 -6.72 -10.74 18.15
CA ARG A 166 -7.04 -9.59 17.32
C ARG A 166 -6.73 -8.31 18.06
N LEU A 167 -6.33 -7.28 17.32
CA LEU A 167 -6.14 -5.94 17.83
C LEU A 167 -7.46 -5.18 17.94
N PRO A 168 -7.56 -4.21 18.86
CA PRO A 168 -8.64 -3.23 18.85
C PRO A 168 -8.51 -2.28 17.66
N LEU A 169 -9.63 -1.95 17.00
CA LEU A 169 -9.68 -1.03 15.85
C LEU A 169 -9.09 0.36 16.17
N SER A 170 -9.28 0.82 17.41
CA SER A 170 -8.71 2.07 17.91
C SER A 170 -7.17 2.09 17.85
N SER A 171 -6.51 0.94 18.00
CA SER A 171 -5.05 0.86 18.01
C SER A 171 -4.46 1.21 16.64
N VAL A 172 -5.08 0.79 15.54
CA VAL A 172 -4.58 1.12 14.19
C VAL A 172 -4.77 2.58 13.83
N GLN A 173 -5.87 3.20 14.27
CA GLN A 173 -6.06 4.65 14.10
C GLN A 173 -4.93 5.44 14.78
N THR A 174 -4.55 5.05 15.99
CA THR A 174 -3.44 5.70 16.70
C THR A 174 -2.10 5.45 16.02
N LEU A 175 -1.87 4.25 15.49
CA LEU A 175 -0.65 3.92 14.73
C LEU A 175 -0.50 4.80 13.49
N ARG A 176 -1.57 4.92 12.69
CA ARG A 176 -1.56 5.69 11.44
C ARG A 176 -1.31 7.18 11.66
N ASN A 177 -1.82 7.74 12.76
CA ASN A 177 -1.61 9.15 13.10
C ASN A 177 -0.19 9.46 13.61
N SER A 178 0.66 8.44 13.82
CA SER A 178 2.02 8.63 14.29
C SER A 178 2.96 9.07 13.16
N PRO A 179 3.89 10.03 13.40
CA PRO A 179 4.86 10.47 12.40
C PRO A 179 5.80 9.35 11.92
N ASN A 180 5.99 8.30 12.72
CA ASN A 180 6.86 7.18 12.37
C ASN A 180 6.16 6.10 11.51
N TYR A 181 4.84 6.22 11.29
CA TYR A 181 4.08 5.25 10.50
C TYR A 181 4.61 5.14 9.07
N TYR A 182 4.85 6.27 8.40
CA TYR A 182 5.41 6.31 7.05
C TYR A 182 6.79 5.67 6.98
N THR A 183 7.65 5.95 7.98
CA THR A 183 9.00 5.39 8.07
C THR A 183 8.97 3.86 8.13
N VAL A 184 8.13 3.27 8.98
CA VAL A 184 8.05 1.81 9.11
C VAL A 184 7.43 1.14 7.87
N THR A 185 6.40 1.76 7.30
CA THR A 185 5.67 1.18 6.16
C THR A 185 6.46 1.24 4.84
N HIS A 186 7.25 2.29 4.62
CA HIS A 186 7.92 2.56 3.34
C HIS A 186 9.45 2.39 3.36
N LYS A 187 10.11 2.54 4.52
CA LYS A 187 11.58 2.39 4.62
C LYS A 187 12.03 1.02 5.11
N ASN A 188 11.09 0.11 5.39
CA ASN A 188 11.35 -1.24 5.94
C ASN A 188 12.32 -1.20 7.13
N THR A 189 12.06 -0.32 8.09
CA THR A 189 12.87 -0.18 9.31
C THR A 189 12.03 -0.32 10.56
N THR A 190 12.67 -0.69 11.67
CA THR A 190 12.11 -0.55 13.01
C THR A 190 12.10 0.93 13.42
N ALA A 191 11.03 1.39 14.07
CA ALA A 191 10.99 2.69 14.72
C ALA A 191 10.33 2.60 16.11
N ILE A 192 10.69 3.55 16.98
CA ILE A 192 10.04 3.72 18.28
C ILE A 192 8.80 4.57 18.07
N PHE A 193 7.66 4.10 18.57
CA PHE A 193 6.40 4.83 18.59
C PHE A 193 6.11 5.22 20.02
N GLU A 194 5.75 6.48 20.20
CA GLU A 194 5.28 7.02 21.46
C GLU A 194 3.78 7.27 21.35
N PHE A 195 3.03 6.81 22.35
CA PHE A 195 1.58 7.02 22.44
C PHE A 195 1.30 7.89 23.67
N PRO A 196 1.32 9.23 23.52
CA PRO A 196 1.18 10.16 24.64
C PRO A 196 -0.10 9.92 25.43
N ASP A 197 -1.21 9.60 24.74
CA ASP A 197 -2.52 9.37 25.34
C ASP A 197 -2.58 8.12 26.24
N ASN A 198 -1.65 7.17 26.07
CA ASN A 198 -1.64 5.89 26.78
C ASN A 198 -0.36 5.66 27.62
N ASP A 199 0.52 6.67 27.68
CA ASP A 199 1.79 6.67 28.41
C ASP A 199 2.60 5.38 28.21
N PHE A 200 2.86 5.03 26.95
CA PHE A 200 3.76 3.93 26.62
C PHE A 200 4.52 4.14 25.32
N LYS A 201 5.66 3.46 25.23
CA LYS A 201 6.47 3.34 24.02
C LYS A 201 6.41 1.93 23.49
N CYS A 202 6.51 1.77 22.18
CA CYS A 202 6.72 0.46 21.59
C CYS A 202 7.67 0.53 20.41
N ILE A 203 8.31 -0.59 20.11
CA ILE A 203 9.03 -0.79 18.86
C ILE A 203 8.02 -1.34 17.85
N ILE A 204 7.99 -0.78 16.65
CA ILE A 204 7.23 -1.34 15.54
C ILE A 204 8.17 -1.53 14.37
N GLY A 205 8.09 -2.70 13.74
CA GLY A 205 8.83 -3.01 12.54
C GLY A 205 7.98 -3.81 11.57
N LYS A 206 8.11 -3.52 10.28
CA LYS A 206 7.48 -4.28 9.21
C LYS A 206 8.33 -5.51 8.90
N VAL A 207 7.69 -6.66 8.73
CA VAL A 207 8.34 -7.88 8.22
C VAL A 207 8.21 -7.84 6.71
N ASP A 208 9.33 -7.73 5.99
CA ASP A 208 9.32 -7.67 4.53
C ASP A 208 9.26 -9.09 3.95
N SER A 209 8.15 -9.44 3.29
CA SER A 209 7.97 -10.76 2.69
C SER A 209 7.89 -10.65 1.17
N PRO A 210 8.57 -11.53 0.41
CA PRO A 210 8.48 -11.56 -1.05
C PRO A 210 7.07 -11.88 -1.59
N LEU A 211 6.14 -12.27 -0.72
CA LEU A 211 4.74 -12.59 -1.07
C LEU A 211 3.76 -11.43 -0.77
N ASP A 212 4.26 -10.20 -0.56
CA ASP A 212 3.47 -8.97 -0.29
C ASP A 212 2.54 -9.09 0.94
N TYR A 213 2.92 -9.92 1.92
CA TYR A 213 2.23 -10.01 3.20
C TYR A 213 2.67 -8.88 4.12
N HIS A 214 1.71 -8.03 4.45
CA HIS A 214 1.89 -6.89 5.32
C HIS A 214 1.81 -7.33 6.79
N LEU A 215 2.91 -7.87 7.32
CA LEU A 215 3.05 -8.23 8.74
C LEU A 215 3.87 -7.17 9.48
N TYR A 216 3.60 -7.01 10.77
CA TYR A 216 4.43 -6.20 11.65
C TYR A 216 4.64 -6.86 13.00
N LEU A 217 5.82 -6.60 13.52
CA LEU A 217 6.22 -6.87 14.89
C LEU A 217 5.93 -5.64 15.73
N GLN A 218 5.29 -5.82 16.89
CA GLN A 218 5.17 -4.78 17.91
C GLN A 218 5.70 -5.29 19.25
N ILE A 219 6.63 -4.55 19.84
CA ILE A 219 7.21 -4.83 21.18
C ILE A 219 6.83 -3.69 22.12
N MET A 220 6.00 -3.97 23.12
CA MET A 220 5.43 -2.97 24.03
C MET A 220 6.31 -2.79 25.28
N GLN A 221 6.68 -1.55 25.60
CA GLN A 221 7.42 -1.26 26.83
C GLN A 221 6.63 -1.69 28.06
N CYS A 222 7.23 -2.54 28.90
CA CYS A 222 6.63 -3.02 30.15
C CYS A 222 7.64 -3.11 31.30
N LYS A 223 8.65 -3.98 31.22
CA LYS A 223 9.63 -4.18 32.32
C LYS A 223 10.95 -3.45 32.06
N THR A 224 11.36 -3.35 30.79
CA THR A 224 12.60 -2.67 30.37
C THR A 224 12.27 -1.51 29.45
N PRO A 225 13.04 -0.41 29.47
CA PRO A 225 12.82 0.72 28.59
C PRO A 225 13.07 0.35 27.12
N VAL A 226 12.25 0.91 26.23
CA VAL A 226 12.48 0.84 24.79
C VAL A 226 13.49 1.93 24.40
N THR A 227 14.58 1.52 23.79
CA THR A 227 15.72 2.36 23.36
C THR A 227 16.13 2.04 21.91
N ASP A 228 16.98 2.87 21.31
CA ASP A 228 17.57 2.60 19.99
C ASP A 228 18.31 1.26 19.94
N THR A 229 18.95 0.86 21.04
CA THR A 229 19.60 -0.46 21.17
C THR A 229 18.60 -1.60 21.06
N THR A 230 17.45 -1.49 21.74
CA THR A 230 16.39 -2.50 21.60
C THR A 230 15.77 -2.51 20.20
N CYS A 231 15.73 -1.37 19.49
CA CYS A 231 15.33 -1.35 18.08
C CYS A 231 16.27 -2.17 17.20
N VAL A 232 17.60 -2.05 17.40
CA VAL A 232 18.58 -2.86 16.64
C VAL A 232 18.35 -4.35 16.88
N LEU A 233 18.07 -4.77 18.11
CA LEU A 233 17.75 -6.18 18.41
C LEU A 233 16.45 -6.63 17.75
N ALA A 234 15.47 -5.73 17.63
CA ALA A 234 14.21 -6.03 16.97
C ALA A 234 14.43 -6.23 15.45
N THR A 235 15.36 -5.49 14.84
CA THR A 235 15.77 -5.71 13.45
C THR A 235 16.33 -7.11 13.22
N THR A 236 17.11 -7.66 14.17
CA THR A 236 17.60 -9.05 14.08
C THR A 236 16.44 -10.06 14.10
N LEU A 237 15.41 -9.82 14.91
CA LEU A 237 14.19 -10.65 14.90
C LEU A 237 13.45 -10.53 13.57
N LEU A 238 13.30 -9.31 13.03
CA LEU A 238 12.66 -9.11 11.73
C LEU A 238 13.36 -9.91 10.64
N SER A 239 14.69 -9.83 10.52
CA SER A 239 15.44 -10.61 9.52
C SER A 239 15.25 -12.13 9.67
N ALA A 240 15.10 -12.63 10.90
CA ALA A 240 14.75 -14.03 11.13
C ALA A 240 13.31 -14.35 10.68
N LEU A 241 12.36 -13.47 10.95
CA LEU A 241 10.96 -13.59 10.52
C LEU A 241 10.80 -13.52 8.99
N GLU A 242 11.64 -12.73 8.32
CA GLU A 242 11.68 -12.63 6.84
C GLU A 242 12.23 -13.90 6.20
N SER A 243 13.00 -14.69 6.96
CA SER A 243 13.63 -15.93 6.50
C SER A 243 12.77 -17.19 6.69
N ILE A 244 11.59 -17.07 7.31
CA ILE A 244 10.64 -18.18 7.49
C ILE A 244 9.46 -18.07 6.52
N ASN A 245 8.78 -19.20 6.30
CA ASN A 245 7.54 -19.19 5.50
C ASN A 245 6.46 -18.37 6.22
N PRO A 246 5.68 -17.55 5.49
CA PRO A 246 4.56 -16.84 6.08
C PRO A 246 3.47 -17.81 6.55
N PRO A 247 2.59 -17.40 7.49
CA PRO A 247 1.44 -18.18 7.90
C PRO A 247 0.56 -18.44 6.67
N GLN A 248 -0.03 -19.64 6.57
CA GLN A 248 -0.98 -19.97 5.48
C GLN A 248 -2.19 -19.01 5.45
N GLU A 249 -2.49 -18.37 6.59
CA GLU A 249 -3.61 -17.45 6.80
C GLU A 249 -3.24 -15.98 6.60
N ALA A 250 -1.96 -15.67 6.35
CA ALA A 250 -1.59 -14.32 5.96
C ALA A 250 -2.18 -14.07 4.57
N THR A 251 -3.11 -13.14 4.48
CA THR A 251 -3.73 -12.68 3.23
C THR A 251 -3.25 -11.27 2.92
N SER A 252 -3.02 -10.97 1.64
CA SER A 252 -2.68 -9.60 1.22
C SER A 252 -3.91 -8.69 1.37
N LEU A 253 -3.71 -7.38 1.60
CA LEU A 253 -4.81 -6.40 1.51
C LEU A 253 -5.55 -6.50 0.17
N SER A 254 -4.78 -6.81 -0.87
CA SER A 254 -5.25 -7.01 -2.24
C SER A 254 -6.22 -8.18 -2.38
N GLU A 255 -6.07 -9.24 -1.59
CA GLU A 255 -6.88 -10.45 -1.69
C GLU A 255 -8.35 -10.17 -1.36
N LEU A 256 -8.60 -9.26 -0.41
CA LEU A 256 -9.96 -8.82 -0.08
C LEU A 256 -10.66 -8.19 -1.29
N PHE A 257 -9.94 -7.37 -2.05
CA PHE A 257 -10.48 -6.73 -3.26
C PHE A 257 -10.64 -7.74 -4.39
N CYS A 258 -9.73 -8.70 -4.53
CA CYS A 258 -9.87 -9.82 -5.45
C CYS A 258 -11.12 -10.68 -5.14
N ASP A 259 -11.37 -10.97 -3.87
CA ASP A 259 -12.57 -11.70 -3.44
C ASP A 259 -13.86 -10.93 -3.77
N LEU A 260 -13.87 -9.61 -3.60
CA LEU A 260 -14.99 -8.75 -4.01
C LEU A 260 -15.20 -8.75 -5.54
N LEU A 261 -14.11 -8.74 -6.33
CA LEU A 261 -14.18 -8.86 -7.80
C LEU A 261 -14.72 -10.22 -8.24
N ASP A 262 -14.33 -11.28 -7.53
CA ASP A 262 -14.85 -12.65 -7.70
C ASP A 262 -16.30 -12.82 -7.20
N LYS A 263 -16.92 -11.74 -6.67
CA LYS A 263 -18.27 -11.73 -6.10
C LYS A 263 -18.43 -12.65 -4.88
N LYS A 264 -17.34 -12.92 -4.16
CA LYS A 264 -17.39 -13.66 -2.89
C LYS A 264 -17.91 -12.77 -1.78
N THR A 265 -18.55 -13.37 -0.79
CA THR A 265 -18.99 -12.65 0.41
C THR A 265 -17.80 -12.33 1.29
N VAL A 266 -17.59 -11.04 1.55
CA VAL A 266 -16.52 -10.55 2.43
C VAL A 266 -17.10 -10.14 3.78
N ASP A 267 -16.40 -10.49 4.85
CA ASP A 267 -16.74 -10.08 6.22
C ASP A 267 -16.67 -8.54 6.36
N PRO A 268 -17.78 -7.87 6.71
CA PRO A 268 -17.82 -6.42 6.88
C PRO A 268 -16.81 -5.90 7.90
N GLU A 269 -16.50 -6.66 8.97
CA GLU A 269 -15.49 -6.24 9.93
C GLU A 269 -14.11 -6.23 9.27
N LYS A 270 -13.74 -7.28 8.53
CA LYS A 270 -12.46 -7.35 7.81
C LYS A 270 -12.32 -6.22 6.81
N LEU A 271 -13.38 -5.88 6.08
CA LEU A 271 -13.39 -4.76 5.15
C LEU A 271 -13.21 -3.43 5.87
N ASN A 272 -13.96 -3.17 6.94
CA ASN A 272 -13.81 -1.94 7.72
C ASN A 272 -12.38 -1.76 8.26
N TRP A 273 -11.74 -2.86 8.67
CA TRP A 273 -10.32 -2.86 9.04
C TRP A 273 -9.41 -2.40 7.90
N VAL A 274 -9.58 -2.93 6.70
CA VAL A 274 -8.82 -2.48 5.52
C VAL A 274 -9.02 -1.00 5.26
N LEU A 275 -10.27 -0.53 5.30
CA LEU A 275 -10.58 0.88 5.04
C LEU A 275 -9.91 1.80 6.05
N VAL A 276 -9.93 1.45 7.34
CA VAL A 276 -9.23 2.23 8.38
C VAL A 276 -7.72 2.22 8.20
N THR A 277 -7.15 1.07 7.81
CA THR A 277 -5.70 0.93 7.59
C THR A 277 -5.22 1.73 6.37
N LEU A 278 -5.96 1.68 5.26
CA LEU A 278 -5.69 2.48 4.06
C LEU A 278 -6.05 3.95 4.25
N GLY A 279 -6.91 4.19 5.22
CA GLY A 279 -7.25 5.53 5.64
C GLY A 279 -8.42 6.18 4.97
N TRP A 280 -9.34 5.33 4.54
CA TRP A 280 -10.50 5.63 3.75
C TRP A 280 -11.77 5.68 4.60
N GLU A 281 -11.65 5.76 5.94
CA GLU A 281 -12.81 5.78 6.85
C GLU A 281 -13.74 6.99 6.68
N LYS A 282 -13.25 8.07 6.06
CA LYS A 282 -14.03 9.28 5.72
C LYS A 282 -14.29 9.44 4.22
N CYS A 283 -13.92 8.44 3.43
CA CYS A 283 -14.03 8.50 1.99
C CYS A 283 -15.41 7.98 1.57
N ASP A 284 -16.22 8.88 1.00
CA ASP A 284 -17.60 8.54 0.61
C ASP A 284 -17.66 7.79 -0.73
N HIS A 285 -16.74 8.12 -1.65
CA HIS A 285 -16.73 7.60 -3.01
C HIS A 285 -15.33 7.22 -3.46
N PHE A 286 -15.27 6.10 -4.17
CA PHE A 286 -14.06 5.51 -4.73
C PHE A 286 -14.17 5.42 -6.25
N LEU A 287 -13.02 5.35 -6.89
CA LEU A 287 -12.85 5.00 -8.29
C LEU A 287 -12.02 3.72 -8.38
N LEU A 288 -12.40 2.85 -9.30
CA LEU A 288 -11.56 1.75 -9.74
C LEU A 288 -10.91 2.16 -11.06
N LEU A 289 -9.59 2.01 -11.13
CA LEU A 289 -8.82 2.19 -12.34
C LEU A 289 -8.29 0.83 -12.76
N SER A 290 -8.34 0.54 -14.05
CA SER A 290 -7.68 -0.63 -14.63
C SER A 290 -6.71 -0.21 -15.71
N PHE A 291 -5.59 -0.90 -15.81
CA PHE A 291 -4.55 -0.59 -16.77
C PHE A 291 -4.41 -1.71 -17.80
N TRP A 292 -4.27 -1.34 -19.06
CA TRP A 292 -4.02 -2.27 -20.15
C TRP A 292 -2.84 -1.80 -20.99
N ASN A 293 -1.88 -2.70 -21.24
CA ASN A 293 -0.76 -2.41 -22.11
C ASN A 293 -1.17 -2.65 -23.57
N SER A 294 -1.10 -1.61 -24.41
CA SER A 294 -1.45 -1.74 -25.83
C SER A 294 -0.43 -2.50 -26.66
N GLU A 295 0.81 -2.58 -26.19
CA GLU A 295 1.96 -3.15 -26.92
C GLU A 295 2.41 -4.51 -26.37
N GLY A 296 1.90 -4.93 -25.21
CA GLY A 296 2.18 -6.23 -24.59
C GLY A 296 3.64 -6.45 -24.14
N SER A 297 4.45 -5.39 -24.11
CA SER A 297 5.90 -5.45 -23.90
C SER A 297 6.33 -5.37 -22.43
N LEU A 298 5.51 -4.77 -21.56
CA LEU A 298 5.79 -4.59 -20.13
C LEU A 298 4.80 -5.38 -19.28
N THR A 299 5.30 -5.98 -18.20
CA THR A 299 4.48 -6.77 -17.28
C THR A 299 3.73 -5.88 -16.28
N ALA A 300 2.65 -6.41 -15.71
CA ALA A 300 1.81 -5.72 -14.72
C ALA A 300 2.62 -5.25 -13.49
N GLU A 301 3.65 -5.98 -13.12
CA GLU A 301 4.50 -5.73 -11.96
C GLU A 301 5.33 -4.45 -12.12
N VAL A 302 5.81 -4.15 -13.33
CA VAL A 302 6.60 -2.94 -13.59
C VAL A 302 5.75 -1.70 -13.32
N LEU A 303 4.54 -1.64 -13.88
CA LEU A 303 3.62 -0.53 -13.66
C LEU A 303 3.24 -0.41 -12.18
N CYS A 304 2.93 -1.53 -11.52
CA CYS A 304 2.63 -1.54 -10.09
C CYS A 304 3.79 -1.00 -9.25
N GLY A 305 5.04 -1.37 -9.56
CA GLY A 305 6.23 -0.88 -8.85
C GLY A 305 6.44 0.63 -9.01
N GLU A 306 6.31 1.14 -10.24
CA GLU A 306 6.46 2.57 -10.53
C GLU A 306 5.33 3.40 -9.89
N LEU A 307 4.07 2.96 -10.01
CA LEU A 307 2.94 3.62 -9.38
C LEU A 307 3.04 3.58 -7.85
N LYS A 308 3.39 2.44 -7.24
CA LYS A 308 3.58 2.34 -5.76
C LYS A 308 4.67 3.28 -5.27
N THR A 309 5.70 3.56 -6.08
CA THR A 309 6.82 4.43 -5.70
C THR A 309 6.49 5.91 -5.90
N SER A 310 5.77 6.24 -6.96
CA SER A 310 5.45 7.62 -7.35
C SER A 310 4.17 8.16 -6.72
N LEU A 311 3.20 7.30 -6.43
CA LEU A 311 1.89 7.66 -5.90
C LEU A 311 1.68 7.13 -4.49
N VAL A 312 1.56 8.08 -3.56
CA VAL A 312 1.26 7.79 -2.14
C VAL A 312 -0.25 7.63 -1.90
N ARG A 313 -1.10 8.00 -2.88
CA ARG A 313 -2.56 7.98 -2.75
C ARG A 313 -3.18 6.91 -3.64
N GLY A 314 -3.77 5.89 -3.02
CA GLY A 314 -4.44 4.78 -3.69
C GLY A 314 -3.81 3.42 -3.37
N GLN A 315 -4.57 2.35 -3.60
CA GLN A 315 -4.14 0.97 -3.38
C GLN A 315 -4.02 0.24 -4.72
N MET A 316 -2.79 -0.18 -5.06
CA MET A 316 -2.50 -1.02 -6.23
C MET A 316 -2.67 -2.50 -5.90
N PHE A 317 -3.19 -3.26 -6.85
CA PHE A 317 -3.28 -4.72 -6.80
C PHE A 317 -3.42 -5.32 -8.20
N ILE A 318 -3.26 -6.63 -8.33
CA ILE A 318 -3.39 -7.35 -9.61
C ILE A 318 -4.53 -8.37 -9.48
N TRP A 319 -5.42 -8.41 -10.48
CA TRP A 319 -6.48 -9.40 -10.58
C TRP A 319 -6.55 -9.93 -12.02
N ASN A 320 -6.46 -11.24 -12.22
CA ASN A 320 -6.43 -11.88 -13.55
C ASN A 320 -5.45 -11.22 -14.55
N GLU A 321 -4.18 -11.04 -14.15
CA GLU A 321 -3.13 -10.38 -14.95
C GLU A 321 -3.41 -8.89 -15.27
N ARG A 322 -4.47 -8.30 -14.69
CA ARG A 322 -4.79 -6.88 -14.84
C ARG A 322 -4.28 -6.08 -13.64
N PRO A 323 -3.41 -5.08 -13.85
CA PRO A 323 -3.12 -4.09 -12.82
C PRO A 323 -4.35 -3.24 -12.56
N LEU A 324 -4.69 -3.09 -11.29
CA LEU A 324 -5.83 -2.32 -10.78
C LEU A 324 -5.36 -1.34 -9.71
N MET A 325 -6.05 -0.21 -9.63
CA MET A 325 -5.87 0.78 -8.57
C MET A 325 -7.22 1.22 -8.01
N LEU A 326 -7.33 1.20 -6.69
CA LEU A 326 -8.44 1.81 -5.97
C LEU A 326 -7.99 3.14 -5.39
N ILE A 327 -8.80 4.18 -5.58
CA ILE A 327 -8.50 5.52 -5.05
C ILE A 327 -9.78 6.23 -4.62
N CYS A 328 -9.68 7.11 -3.63
CA CYS A 328 -10.74 8.05 -3.30
C CYS A 328 -10.97 9.01 -4.47
N GLU A 329 -12.25 9.24 -4.81
CA GLU A 329 -12.64 10.13 -5.91
C GLU A 329 -12.05 11.54 -5.71
N SER A 330 -12.03 12.04 -4.46
CA SER A 330 -11.48 13.35 -4.12
C SER A 330 -9.99 13.51 -4.42
N ASP A 331 -9.22 12.42 -4.43
CA ASP A 331 -7.78 12.45 -4.70
C ASP A 331 -7.46 12.34 -6.19
N PHE A 332 -8.43 11.89 -7.01
CA PHE A 332 -8.19 11.54 -8.40
C PHE A 332 -7.67 12.71 -9.24
N ALA A 333 -8.23 13.91 -9.05
CA ALA A 333 -7.81 15.09 -9.81
C ALA A 333 -6.33 15.47 -9.58
N GLU A 334 -5.81 15.25 -8.36
CA GLU A 334 -4.42 15.55 -8.03
C GLU A 334 -3.46 14.51 -8.63
N VAL A 335 -3.85 13.24 -8.63
CA VAL A 335 -3.01 12.15 -9.13
C VAL A 335 -3.11 11.92 -10.64
N LYS A 336 -4.19 12.39 -11.28
CA LYS A 336 -4.47 12.13 -12.69
C LYS A 336 -3.29 12.49 -13.60
N VAL A 337 -2.63 13.63 -13.35
CA VAL A 337 -1.50 14.09 -14.17
C VAL A 337 -0.30 13.13 -14.07
N GLN A 338 -0.02 12.62 -12.87
CA GLN A 338 1.07 11.67 -12.64
C GLN A 338 0.78 10.32 -13.30
N ILE A 339 -0.47 9.85 -13.16
CA ILE A 339 -0.93 8.63 -13.84
C ILE A 339 -0.81 8.81 -15.35
N GLU A 340 -1.26 9.95 -15.89
CA GLU A 340 -1.24 10.25 -17.32
C GLU A 340 0.20 10.26 -17.89
N GLN A 341 1.15 10.85 -17.17
CA GLN A 341 2.57 10.82 -17.55
C GLN A 341 3.08 9.37 -17.63
N LEU A 342 2.85 8.58 -16.58
CA LEU A 342 3.36 7.22 -16.50
C LEU A 342 2.74 6.30 -17.55
N VAL A 343 1.42 6.37 -17.76
CA VAL A 343 0.76 5.51 -18.76
C VAL A 343 1.15 5.90 -20.19
N ASN A 344 1.45 7.17 -20.45
CA ASN A 344 1.99 7.61 -21.74
C ASN A 344 3.41 7.06 -21.96
N GLU A 345 4.28 7.16 -20.95
CA GLU A 345 5.67 6.67 -21.04
C GLU A 345 5.75 5.15 -21.22
N LEU A 346 4.85 4.41 -20.58
CA LEU A 346 4.84 2.94 -20.58
C LEU A 346 3.87 2.31 -21.59
N SER A 347 3.25 3.11 -22.48
CA SER A 347 2.26 2.67 -23.47
C SER A 347 1.06 1.90 -22.88
N PHE A 348 0.58 2.32 -21.70
CA PHE A 348 -0.65 1.83 -21.09
C PHE A 348 -1.85 2.72 -21.43
N ILE A 349 -3.04 2.11 -21.42
CA ILE A 349 -4.33 2.79 -21.37
C ILE A 349 -4.93 2.53 -19.98
N CYS A 350 -5.40 3.60 -19.34
CA CYS A 350 -6.07 3.56 -18.04
C CYS A 350 -7.57 3.78 -18.24
N GLY A 351 -8.37 2.78 -17.90
CA GLY A 351 -9.81 2.90 -17.79
C GLY A 351 -10.23 3.24 -16.38
N VAL A 352 -11.18 4.15 -16.23
CA VAL A 352 -11.66 4.65 -14.93
C VAL A 352 -13.16 4.39 -14.80
N SER A 353 -13.57 3.77 -13.70
CA SER A 353 -14.98 3.51 -13.42
C SER A 353 -15.74 4.80 -13.09
N MET A 354 -17.06 4.70 -12.98
CA MET A 354 -17.83 5.73 -12.29
C MET A 354 -17.57 5.67 -10.77
N PRO A 355 -17.82 6.78 -10.04
CA PRO A 355 -17.74 6.81 -8.58
C PRO A 355 -18.65 5.76 -7.93
N PHE A 356 -18.16 5.11 -6.88
CA PHE A 356 -18.93 4.12 -6.13
C PHE A 356 -18.64 4.14 -4.64
N SER A 357 -19.64 3.78 -3.83
CA SER A 357 -19.53 3.68 -2.36
C SER A 357 -19.79 2.26 -1.85
N ARG A 358 -20.27 1.38 -2.74
CA ARG A 358 -20.67 0.00 -2.43
C ARG A 358 -19.65 -1.00 -2.93
N TRP A 359 -18.99 -1.68 -1.98
CA TRP A 359 -17.92 -2.64 -2.26
C TRP A 359 -18.40 -3.93 -2.95
N ASP A 360 -19.66 -4.32 -2.75
CA ASP A 360 -20.28 -5.44 -3.46
C ASP A 360 -20.47 -5.18 -4.97
N MET A 361 -20.37 -3.92 -5.39
CA MET A 361 -20.43 -3.51 -6.80
C MET A 361 -19.06 -3.50 -7.48
N LEU A 362 -17.96 -3.85 -6.79
CA LEU A 362 -16.61 -3.71 -7.34
C LEU A 362 -16.42 -4.46 -8.67
N SER A 363 -17.02 -5.65 -8.81
CA SER A 363 -17.03 -6.41 -10.07
C SER A 363 -17.73 -5.68 -11.23
N VAL A 364 -18.75 -4.87 -10.93
CA VAL A 364 -19.45 -4.01 -11.91
C VAL A 364 -18.55 -2.85 -12.33
N GLN A 365 -17.78 -2.29 -11.39
CA GLN A 365 -16.83 -1.21 -11.68
C GLN A 365 -15.68 -1.68 -12.57
N PHE A 366 -15.22 -2.91 -12.38
CA PHE A 366 -14.22 -3.49 -13.27
C PHE A 366 -14.75 -3.61 -14.71
N LYS A 367 -16.00 -4.04 -14.91
CA LYS A 367 -16.61 -4.03 -16.26
C LYS A 367 -16.66 -2.63 -16.88
N GLN A 368 -16.94 -1.61 -16.07
CA GLN A 368 -16.95 -0.21 -16.53
C GLN A 368 -15.55 0.23 -17.00
N THR A 369 -14.50 -0.13 -16.27
CA THR A 369 -13.14 0.20 -16.68
C THR A 369 -12.77 -0.53 -17.97
N GLU A 370 -13.17 -1.79 -18.13
CA GLU A 370 -12.94 -2.55 -19.38
C GLU A 370 -13.62 -1.91 -20.59
N THR A 371 -14.89 -1.50 -20.48
CA THR A 371 -15.58 -0.77 -21.55
C THR A 371 -14.85 0.54 -21.85
N SER A 372 -14.48 1.34 -20.83
CA SER A 372 -13.78 2.60 -21.06
C SER A 372 -12.44 2.43 -21.78
N ILE A 373 -11.70 1.35 -21.51
CA ILE A 373 -10.46 1.01 -22.24
C ILE A 373 -10.77 0.69 -23.70
N ARG A 374 -11.80 -0.14 -23.96
CA ARG A 374 -12.17 -0.57 -25.31
C ARG A 374 -12.53 0.61 -26.21
N TYR A 375 -13.24 1.58 -25.68
CA TYR A 375 -13.72 2.75 -26.43
C TYR A 375 -12.84 4.00 -26.26
N CYS A 376 -11.62 3.84 -25.73
CA CYS A 376 -10.69 4.95 -25.53
C CYS A 376 -10.30 5.61 -26.86
N ASP A 377 -10.34 6.95 -26.91
CA ASP A 377 -9.90 7.73 -28.08
C ASP A 377 -8.38 7.58 -28.29
N GLN A 378 -7.94 7.56 -29.55
CA GLN A 378 -6.54 7.39 -29.94
C GLN A 378 -5.61 8.48 -29.39
N ASN A 379 -6.15 9.65 -29.05
CA ASN A 379 -5.39 10.77 -28.51
C ASN A 379 -5.38 10.83 -26.98
N SER A 380 -6.08 9.93 -26.30
CA SER A 380 -6.11 9.86 -24.83
C SER A 380 -5.53 8.53 -24.36
N ARG A 381 -4.86 8.54 -23.20
CA ARG A 381 -4.47 7.32 -22.48
C ARG A 381 -5.25 7.11 -21.19
N ILE A 382 -6.08 8.07 -20.79
CA ILE A 382 -7.01 7.93 -19.66
C ILE A 382 -8.43 8.03 -20.21
N SER A 383 -9.23 7.00 -19.99
CA SER A 383 -10.60 6.91 -20.45
C SER A 383 -11.56 6.79 -19.28
N LEU A 384 -12.56 7.67 -19.20
CA LEU A 384 -13.55 7.65 -18.12
C LEU A 384 -14.81 6.93 -18.63
N CYS A 385 -15.33 5.97 -17.85
CA CYS A 385 -16.56 5.28 -18.23
C CYS A 385 -17.77 6.22 -18.38
N ILE A 386 -17.78 7.36 -17.69
CA ILE A 386 -18.85 8.36 -17.81
C ILE A 386 -18.95 8.95 -19.24
N ASP A 387 -17.85 8.94 -19.99
CA ASP A 387 -17.82 9.39 -21.38
C ASP A 387 -18.32 8.30 -22.36
N HIS A 388 -18.46 7.06 -21.87
CA HIS A 388 -18.81 5.86 -22.63
C HIS A 388 -20.02 5.09 -22.05
N ILE A 389 -20.97 5.81 -21.43
CA ILE A 389 -22.14 5.20 -20.76
C ILE A 389 -23.01 4.40 -21.74
N TRP A 390 -23.13 4.88 -22.99
CA TRP A 390 -23.99 4.22 -23.97
C TRP A 390 -23.40 2.89 -24.38
N GLU A 391 -22.11 2.88 -24.68
CA GLU A 391 -21.32 1.71 -25.00
C GLU A 391 -21.38 0.70 -23.84
N TYR A 392 -21.19 1.17 -22.60
CA TYR A 392 -21.30 0.30 -21.42
C TYR A 392 -22.70 -0.30 -21.26
N LEU A 393 -23.75 0.52 -21.41
CA LEU A 393 -25.13 0.06 -21.32
C LEU A 393 -25.43 -1.00 -22.38
N PHE A 394 -24.97 -0.78 -23.61
CA PHE A 394 -25.22 -1.69 -24.72
C PHE A 394 -24.45 -2.99 -24.57
N ASP A 395 -23.17 -2.94 -24.19
CA ASP A 395 -22.38 -4.12 -23.83
C ASP A 395 -23.11 -5.00 -22.79
N GLN A 396 -23.68 -4.37 -21.75
CA GLN A 396 -24.42 -5.14 -20.74
C GLN A 396 -25.76 -5.69 -21.25
N LEU A 397 -26.44 -5.00 -22.17
CA LEU A 397 -27.74 -5.42 -22.69
C LEU A 397 -27.63 -6.53 -23.75
N GLU A 398 -26.58 -6.51 -24.58
CA GLU A 398 -26.33 -7.56 -25.60
C GLU A 398 -26.22 -8.95 -24.96
N ASP A 399 -25.61 -9.03 -23.77
CA ASP A 399 -25.50 -10.26 -23.00
C ASP A 399 -26.86 -10.79 -22.49
N MET A 400 -27.88 -9.93 -22.38
CA MET A 400 -29.16 -10.28 -21.75
C MET A 400 -30.29 -10.51 -22.75
N VAL A 401 -30.37 -9.70 -23.81
CA VAL A 401 -31.51 -9.66 -24.72
C VAL A 401 -31.04 -9.36 -26.15
N ASN A 402 -31.75 -9.88 -27.14
CA ASN A 402 -31.59 -9.43 -28.51
C ASN A 402 -32.06 -7.96 -28.63
N ILE A 403 -31.10 -7.03 -28.65
CA ILE A 403 -31.31 -5.58 -28.67
C ILE A 403 -32.25 -5.13 -29.79
N SER A 404 -32.27 -5.82 -30.93
CA SER A 404 -33.15 -5.46 -32.06
C SER A 404 -34.64 -5.53 -31.72
N GLN A 405 -35.03 -6.32 -30.71
CA GLN A 405 -36.41 -6.41 -30.23
C GLN A 405 -36.83 -5.22 -29.38
N LEU A 406 -35.86 -4.43 -28.90
CA LEU A 406 -36.11 -3.24 -28.07
C LEU A 406 -36.28 -1.98 -28.91
N PHE A 407 -36.10 -2.04 -30.23
CA PHE A 407 -36.19 -0.86 -31.10
C PHE A 407 -37.64 -0.38 -31.27
N HIS A 408 -37.84 0.93 -31.19
CA HIS A 408 -39.12 1.55 -31.50
C HIS A 408 -39.49 1.27 -32.98
N PRO A 409 -40.74 0.87 -33.29
CA PRO A 409 -41.16 0.50 -34.64
C PRO A 409 -40.89 1.58 -35.71
N ALA A 410 -40.96 2.85 -35.31
CA ALA A 410 -40.64 3.98 -36.19
C ALA A 410 -39.18 3.97 -36.67
N VAL A 411 -38.23 3.62 -35.79
CA VAL A 411 -36.80 3.54 -36.14
C VAL A 411 -36.58 2.42 -37.16
N ILE A 412 -37.21 1.26 -36.96
CA ILE A 412 -37.15 0.13 -37.90
C ILE A 412 -37.73 0.54 -39.27
N THR A 413 -38.87 1.23 -39.26
CA THR A 413 -39.57 1.66 -40.48
C THR A 413 -38.72 2.66 -41.27
N LEU A 414 -38.16 3.68 -40.60
CA LEU A 414 -37.31 4.68 -41.22
C LEU A 414 -35.98 4.08 -41.71
N ALA A 415 -35.34 3.19 -40.94
CA ALA A 415 -34.12 2.49 -41.38
C ALA A 415 -34.35 1.67 -42.66
N ASN A 416 -35.46 0.95 -42.73
CA ASN A 416 -35.84 0.18 -43.91
C ASN A 416 -36.18 1.08 -45.11
N TYR A 417 -36.79 2.23 -44.86
CA TYR A 417 -37.07 3.23 -45.90
C TYR A 417 -35.77 3.84 -46.45
N ASP A 418 -34.87 4.27 -45.56
CA ASP A 418 -33.57 4.85 -45.91
C ASP A 418 -32.74 3.86 -46.75
N ARG A 419 -32.69 2.58 -46.36
CA ARG A 419 -32.03 1.52 -47.15
C ARG A 419 -32.64 1.33 -48.55
N LYS A 420 -33.97 1.41 -48.69
CA LYS A 420 -34.66 1.20 -49.98
C LYS A 420 -34.60 2.41 -50.92
N LYS A 421 -34.55 3.62 -50.35
CA LYS A 421 -34.67 4.88 -51.11
C LYS A 421 -33.40 5.72 -51.11
N ASN A 422 -32.33 5.23 -50.49
CA ASN A 422 -31.08 5.97 -50.28
C ASN A 422 -31.34 7.36 -49.67
N ALA A 423 -32.17 7.38 -48.62
CA ALA A 423 -32.57 8.58 -47.89
C ALA A 423 -31.84 8.66 -46.54
N GLN A 424 -32.07 9.74 -45.79
CA GLN A 424 -31.46 9.99 -44.48
C GLN A 424 -32.51 10.45 -43.45
N LEU A 425 -33.72 9.92 -43.53
CA LEU A 425 -34.83 10.33 -42.67
C LEU A 425 -34.62 9.89 -41.22
N LEU A 426 -34.04 8.72 -40.99
CA LEU A 426 -33.74 8.26 -39.63
C LEU A 426 -32.71 9.14 -38.94
N LEU A 427 -31.59 9.44 -39.62
CA LEU A 427 -30.59 10.40 -39.13
C LEU A 427 -31.19 11.79 -38.90
N THR A 428 -32.07 12.23 -39.82
CA THR A 428 -32.76 13.52 -39.69
C THR A 428 -33.62 13.58 -38.43
N LEU A 429 -34.42 12.53 -38.17
CA LEU A 429 -35.23 12.44 -36.96
C LEU A 429 -34.35 12.43 -35.70
N TYR A 430 -33.29 11.63 -35.68
CA TYR A 430 -32.37 11.57 -34.54
C TYR A 430 -31.73 12.93 -34.23
N VAL A 431 -31.22 13.63 -35.25
CA VAL A 431 -30.60 14.96 -35.07
C VAL A 431 -31.63 15.97 -34.59
N TYR A 432 -32.85 15.93 -35.16
CA TYR A 432 -33.95 16.79 -34.75
C TYR A 432 -34.31 16.61 -33.27
N LEU A 433 -34.45 15.36 -32.82
CA LEU A 433 -34.76 15.05 -31.43
C LEU A 433 -33.59 15.37 -30.49
N SER A 434 -32.35 15.12 -30.91
CA SER A 434 -31.14 15.41 -30.11
C SER A 434 -30.88 16.90 -29.91
N ASN A 435 -31.42 17.76 -30.78
CA ASN A 435 -31.36 19.21 -30.67
C ASN A 435 -32.66 19.80 -30.11
N GLU A 436 -33.34 19.06 -29.23
CA GLU A 436 -34.58 19.48 -28.55
C GLU A 436 -35.68 19.95 -29.50
N ARG A 437 -35.77 19.35 -30.69
CA ARG A 437 -36.74 19.71 -31.73
C ARG A 437 -36.53 21.13 -32.29
N SER A 438 -35.33 21.70 -32.17
CA SER A 438 -34.94 22.96 -32.79
C SER A 438 -34.67 22.79 -34.29
N LEU A 439 -35.50 23.42 -35.12
CA LEU A 439 -35.32 23.39 -36.58
C LEU A 439 -34.01 24.05 -37.02
N SER A 440 -33.59 25.14 -36.38
CA SER A 440 -32.38 25.86 -36.76
C SER A 440 -31.15 25.00 -36.50
N LEU A 441 -30.97 24.57 -35.24
CA LEU A 441 -29.81 23.78 -34.82
C LEU A 441 -29.71 22.46 -35.61
N SER A 442 -30.85 21.87 -35.93
CA SER A 442 -30.91 20.60 -36.68
C SER A 442 -30.58 20.80 -38.16
N ALA A 443 -31.05 21.88 -38.77
CA ALA A 443 -30.72 22.22 -40.15
C ALA A 443 -29.21 22.48 -40.29
N ASP A 444 -28.65 23.24 -39.35
CA ASP A 444 -27.22 23.54 -39.30
C ASP A 444 -26.39 22.26 -39.11
N LYS A 445 -26.76 21.40 -38.15
CA LYS A 445 -26.04 20.14 -37.85
C LYS A 445 -26.13 19.10 -38.97
N LEU A 446 -27.21 19.12 -39.76
CA LEU A 446 -27.37 18.25 -40.94
C LEU A 446 -26.80 18.87 -42.21
N PHE A 447 -26.30 20.11 -42.16
CA PHE A 447 -25.86 20.89 -43.32
C PHE A 447 -26.94 20.99 -44.43
N VAL A 448 -28.20 21.20 -44.02
CA VAL A 448 -29.33 21.37 -44.95
C VAL A 448 -30.06 22.69 -44.71
N HIS A 449 -30.75 23.18 -45.74
CA HIS A 449 -31.63 24.34 -45.57
C HIS A 449 -32.86 23.98 -44.71
N ARG A 450 -33.37 24.94 -43.92
CA ARG A 450 -34.55 24.76 -43.04
C ARG A 450 -35.77 24.18 -43.77
N ASN A 451 -36.02 24.60 -45.01
CA ASN A 451 -37.13 24.09 -45.81
C ASN A 451 -36.96 22.60 -46.16
N THR A 452 -35.74 22.17 -46.44
CA THR A 452 -35.42 20.76 -46.69
C THR A 452 -35.63 19.93 -45.43
N LEU A 453 -35.25 20.46 -44.26
CA LEU A 453 -35.51 19.80 -42.98
C LEU A 453 -37.02 19.66 -42.72
N LEU A 454 -37.80 20.72 -42.91
CA LEU A 454 -39.26 20.69 -42.75
C LEU A 454 -39.90 19.64 -43.66
N TYR A 455 -39.46 19.56 -44.92
CA TYR A 455 -39.91 18.55 -45.86
C TYR A 455 -39.59 17.13 -45.37
N ARG A 456 -38.35 16.87 -44.92
CA ARG A 456 -37.97 15.57 -44.37
C ARG A 456 -38.79 15.21 -43.13
N LEU A 457 -39.07 16.17 -42.25
CA LEU A 457 -39.91 15.96 -41.06
C LEU A 457 -41.38 15.66 -41.43
N HIS A 458 -41.92 16.32 -42.47
CA HIS A 458 -43.24 15.98 -43.00
C HIS A 458 -43.27 14.54 -43.52
N GLN A 459 -42.27 14.15 -44.32
CA GLN A 459 -42.16 12.78 -44.83
C GLN A 459 -42.02 11.76 -43.70
N ILE A 460 -41.27 12.08 -42.63
CA ILE A 460 -41.17 11.23 -41.44
C ILE A 460 -42.55 11.02 -40.83
N ASN A 461 -43.32 12.08 -40.57
CA ASN A 461 -44.67 11.97 -40.00
C ASN A 461 -45.64 11.18 -40.88
N GLU A 462 -45.50 11.24 -42.21
CA GLU A 462 -46.31 10.43 -43.13
C GLU A 462 -45.93 8.94 -43.12
N LEU A 463 -44.65 8.64 -42.90
CA LEU A 463 -44.13 7.26 -42.88
C LEU A 463 -44.33 6.57 -41.52
N VAL A 464 -44.25 7.35 -40.44
CA VAL A 464 -44.36 6.86 -39.08
C VAL A 464 -45.35 7.72 -38.30
N ASP A 465 -46.49 7.12 -37.94
CA ASP A 465 -47.53 7.77 -37.14
C ASP A 465 -47.11 7.77 -35.67
N VAL A 466 -46.34 8.78 -35.28
CA VAL A 466 -45.69 8.88 -33.97
C VAL A 466 -45.98 10.23 -33.33
N ASP A 467 -46.45 10.20 -32.09
CA ASP A 467 -46.61 11.41 -31.28
C ASP A 467 -45.26 11.88 -30.71
N LEU A 468 -44.59 12.79 -31.42
CA LEU A 468 -43.35 13.41 -30.96
C LEU A 468 -43.56 14.45 -29.83
N THR A 469 -44.80 14.69 -29.38
CA THR A 469 -45.07 15.52 -28.19
C THR A 469 -44.89 14.73 -26.89
N ASN A 470 -45.07 13.41 -26.94
CA ASN A 470 -44.77 12.49 -25.86
C ASN A 470 -43.25 12.33 -25.66
N ASP A 471 -42.76 12.58 -24.45
CA ASP A 471 -41.35 12.53 -24.07
C ASP A 471 -40.77 11.11 -24.01
N GLU A 472 -41.52 10.14 -23.49
CA GLU A 472 -41.13 8.72 -23.48
C GLU A 472 -40.94 8.18 -24.90
N VAL A 473 -41.84 8.54 -25.82
CA VAL A 473 -41.74 8.15 -27.24
C VAL A 473 -40.47 8.73 -27.87
N ARG A 474 -40.15 10.01 -27.61
CA ARG A 474 -38.91 10.62 -28.09
C ARG A 474 -37.68 9.93 -27.49
N ALA A 475 -37.69 9.66 -26.19
CA ALA A 475 -36.59 8.98 -25.51
C ALA A 475 -36.34 7.59 -26.10
N HIS A 476 -37.41 6.81 -26.33
CA HIS A 476 -37.32 5.48 -26.93
C HIS A 476 -36.76 5.52 -28.36
N ILE A 477 -37.18 6.50 -29.17
CA ILE A 477 -36.63 6.68 -30.53
C ILE A 477 -35.15 7.04 -30.51
N VAL A 478 -34.75 7.99 -29.65
CA VAL A 478 -33.33 8.38 -29.50
C VAL A 478 -32.48 7.20 -29.03
N LEU A 479 -32.96 6.44 -28.03
CA LEU A 479 -32.31 5.24 -27.53
C LEU A 479 -32.16 4.18 -28.65
N SER A 480 -33.25 3.88 -29.35
CA SER A 480 -33.28 2.90 -30.43
C SER A 480 -32.29 3.25 -31.56
N TYR A 481 -32.19 4.54 -31.90
CA TYR A 481 -31.20 4.99 -32.88
C TYR A 481 -29.76 4.76 -32.40
N ARG A 482 -29.45 5.10 -31.14
CA ARG A 482 -28.10 4.91 -30.58
C ARG A 482 -27.71 3.44 -30.53
N MET A 483 -28.64 2.58 -30.11
CA MET A 483 -28.44 1.13 -30.08
C MET A 483 -28.19 0.56 -31.49
N MET A 484 -29.01 0.96 -32.46
CA MET A 484 -28.86 0.50 -33.86
C MET A 484 -27.51 0.93 -34.45
N LYS A 485 -27.08 2.17 -34.18
CA LYS A 485 -25.78 2.66 -34.66
C LYS A 485 -24.61 1.86 -34.07
N ASN A 486 -24.67 1.50 -32.78
CA ASN A 486 -23.61 0.72 -32.14
C ASN A 486 -23.54 -0.73 -32.69
N ALA A 487 -24.70 -1.32 -33.01
CA ALA A 487 -24.77 -2.68 -33.56
C ALA A 487 -24.25 -2.79 -35.02
N ASP A 488 -24.41 -1.72 -35.81
CA ASP A 488 -23.99 -1.67 -37.22
C ASP A 488 -22.49 -1.29 -37.39
N ASP A 489 -21.84 -0.80 -36.32
CA ASP A 489 -20.43 -0.38 -36.31
C ASP A 489 -19.71 -1.02 -35.09
N PRO A 490 -19.55 -2.37 -35.06
CA PRO A 490 -18.80 -3.03 -34.01
C PRO A 490 -17.34 -2.58 -34.12
N ALA A 491 -16.85 -1.92 -33.07
CA ALA A 491 -15.49 -1.38 -32.96
C ALA A 491 -14.38 -2.40 -33.29
#